data_AF-A0AAW1PWA8-F1
#
_entry.id   AF-A0AAW1PWA8-F1
#
_cell.length_a   1.000
_cell.length_b   1.000
_cell.length_c   1.000
_cell.angle_alpha   90.00
_cell.angle_beta   90.00
_cell.angle_gamma   90.00
#
_symmetry.space_group_name_H-M   'P 1'
#
loop_
_entity.id
_entity.type
_entity.pdbx_description
1 polymer ?
#
loop_
_entity_poly.entity_id
_entity_poly.type
_entity_poly.pdbx_seq_one_letter_code
_entity_poly.pdbx_strand_id
1 'polypeptide(L)'
;MAVAFARAGAAKLFLFSREEETLATTRDLAGKVNLDCRIFTYSLNLGKANDANGKLDVLINNAGSLEEWKPINDSDPLEWWQTYEVNMRGVYLATKACLPIMLNQSDLGLKWMQQVPEALHQYMLDTPELSAAVCVYLTTSEADYLRGRYVSSNWDLVALQERKNEILEKNLFKLVLAV
;
A
#
# COMPACT_ATOMS: atom_id res chain seq x y z
N MET A 1 -19.71 2.36 3.69
CA MET A 1 -19.52 1.98 2.27
C MET A 1 -20.39 0.81 1.83
N ALA A 2 -20.39 -0.34 2.52
CA ALA A 2 -21.20 -1.51 2.14
C ALA A 2 -22.68 -1.19 1.83
N VAL A 3 -23.35 -0.40 2.70
CA VAL A 3 -24.73 0.07 2.49
C VAL A 3 -24.89 0.86 1.19
N ALA A 4 -23.91 1.67 0.81
CA ALA A 4 -23.96 2.45 -0.43
C ALA A 4 -23.86 1.55 -1.67
N PHE A 5 -22.98 0.55 -1.65
CA PHE A 5 -22.89 -0.44 -2.74
C PHE A 5 -24.17 -1.29 -2.84
N ALA A 6 -24.75 -1.69 -1.71
CA ALA A 6 -26.04 -2.38 -1.71
C ALA A 6 -27.14 -1.51 -2.34
N ARG A 7 -27.25 -0.23 -1.96
CA ARG A 7 -28.18 0.74 -2.58
C ARG A 7 -27.94 0.95 -4.08
N ALA A 8 -26.69 0.88 -4.51
CA ALA A 8 -26.30 1.01 -5.92
C ALA A 8 -26.57 -0.24 -6.75
N GLY A 9 -27.11 -1.32 -6.15
CA GLY A 9 -27.48 -2.54 -6.87
C GLY A 9 -26.37 -3.59 -6.93
N ALA A 10 -25.39 -3.56 -6.03
CA ALA A 10 -24.39 -4.64 -5.94
C ALA A 10 -25.09 -5.99 -5.72
N ALA A 11 -24.82 -6.98 -6.58
CA ALA A 11 -25.43 -8.30 -6.47
C ALA A 11 -24.86 -9.13 -5.31
N LYS A 12 -23.56 -8.93 -5.00
CA LYS A 12 -22.86 -9.62 -3.91
C LYS A 12 -21.93 -8.65 -3.20
N LEU A 13 -21.85 -8.78 -1.88
CA LEU A 13 -20.86 -8.08 -1.04
C LEU A 13 -20.12 -9.09 -0.18
N PHE A 14 -18.81 -8.96 -0.14
CA PHE A 14 -17.92 -9.73 0.73
C PHE A 14 -17.31 -8.75 1.73
N LEU A 15 -17.68 -8.87 2.99
CA LEU A 15 -17.28 -7.95 4.06
C LEU A 15 -16.27 -8.63 4.97
N PHE A 16 -15.18 -7.94 5.25
CA PHE A 16 -14.06 -8.42 6.05
C PHE A 16 -13.81 -7.47 7.21
N SER A 17 -13.66 -8.02 8.42
CA SER A 17 -13.26 -7.30 9.63
C SER A 17 -12.68 -8.31 10.62
N ARG A 18 -12.14 -7.82 11.73
CA ARG A 18 -11.78 -8.64 12.89
C ARG A 18 -12.95 -8.77 13.89
N GLU A 19 -13.96 -7.92 13.76
CA GLU A 19 -15.08 -7.81 14.68
C GLU A 19 -16.37 -8.34 14.06
N GLU A 20 -16.88 -9.44 14.60
CA GLU A 20 -18.10 -10.10 14.12
C GLU A 20 -19.35 -9.24 14.31
N GLU A 21 -19.45 -8.52 15.43
CA GLU A 21 -20.61 -7.67 15.72
C GLU A 21 -20.73 -6.50 14.73
N THR A 22 -19.60 -5.85 14.42
CA THR A 22 -19.52 -4.79 13.41
C THR A 22 -19.89 -5.31 12.01
N LEU A 23 -19.47 -6.54 11.68
CA LEU A 23 -19.86 -7.20 10.42
C LEU A 23 -21.36 -7.51 10.38
N ALA A 24 -21.93 -8.06 11.45
CA ALA A 24 -23.35 -8.38 11.53
C ALA A 24 -24.21 -7.12 11.39
N THR A 25 -23.86 -6.06 12.11
CA THR A 25 -24.53 -4.75 12.02
C THR A 25 -24.48 -4.20 10.59
N THR A 26 -23.30 -4.23 9.96
CA THR A 26 -23.12 -3.73 8.59
C THR A 26 -23.91 -4.56 7.57
N ARG A 27 -23.90 -5.89 7.72
CA ARG A 27 -24.69 -6.81 6.89
C ARG A 27 -26.18 -6.51 6.99
N ASP A 28 -26.69 -6.35 8.20
CA ASP A 28 -28.12 -6.11 8.42
C ASP A 28 -28.55 -4.74 7.86
N LEU A 29 -27.71 -3.70 8.01
CA LEU A 29 -27.95 -2.39 7.41
C LEU A 29 -27.95 -2.44 5.88
N ALA A 30 -27.01 -3.20 5.28
CA ALA A 30 -26.92 -3.35 3.83
C ALA A 30 -28.07 -4.21 3.27
N GLY A 31 -28.50 -5.25 3.98
CA GLY A 31 -29.64 -6.08 3.59
C GLY A 31 -30.97 -5.33 3.65
N LYS A 32 -31.14 -4.40 4.60
CA LYS A 32 -32.33 -3.54 4.68
C LYS A 32 -32.51 -2.62 3.48
N VAL A 33 -31.42 -2.20 2.83
CA VAL A 33 -31.48 -1.28 1.69
C VAL A 33 -31.54 -1.99 0.34
N ASN A 34 -31.20 -3.28 0.28
CA ASN A 34 -31.34 -4.12 -0.90
C ASN A 34 -31.42 -5.60 -0.48
N LEU A 35 -32.63 -6.16 -0.55
CA LEU A 35 -32.91 -7.55 -0.16
C LEU A 35 -32.33 -8.58 -1.16
N ASP A 36 -32.06 -8.17 -2.40
CA ASP A 36 -31.49 -9.03 -3.44
C ASP A 36 -29.96 -9.11 -3.37
N CYS A 37 -29.32 -8.20 -2.63
CA CYS A 37 -27.88 -8.18 -2.42
C CYS A 37 -27.46 -9.32 -1.47
N ARG A 38 -26.70 -10.28 -1.98
CA ARG A 38 -26.15 -11.37 -1.16
C ARG A 38 -24.91 -10.92 -0.41
N ILE A 39 -24.97 -10.90 0.92
CA ILE A 39 -23.89 -10.37 1.76
C ILE A 39 -23.23 -11.51 2.53
N PHE A 40 -21.92 -11.64 2.36
CA PHE A 40 -21.06 -12.58 3.05
C PHE A 40 -20.15 -11.83 4.02
N THR A 41 -19.98 -12.36 5.23
CA THR A 41 -19.15 -11.76 6.28
C THR A 41 -18.08 -12.73 6.72
N TYR A 42 -16.85 -12.25 6.81
CA TYR A 42 -15.70 -13.04 7.23
C TYR A 42 -14.94 -12.31 8.33
N SER A 43 -14.90 -12.93 9.50
CA SER A 43 -14.04 -12.48 10.59
C SER A 43 -12.63 -13.03 10.39
N LEU A 44 -11.71 -12.21 9.90
CA LEU A 44 -10.36 -12.65 9.51
C LEU A 44 -9.31 -11.58 9.81
N ASN A 45 -8.09 -12.04 10.08
CA ASN A 45 -6.87 -11.24 9.93
C ASN A 45 -6.31 -11.44 8.51
N LEU A 46 -5.79 -10.37 7.89
CA LEU A 46 -5.32 -10.32 6.50
C LEU A 46 -4.54 -11.60 6.11
N GLY A 47 -5.06 -12.36 5.13
CA GLY A 47 -4.36 -13.58 4.64
C GLY A 47 -5.24 -14.74 4.16
N LYS A 48 -6.57 -14.69 4.29
CA LYS A 48 -7.47 -15.79 3.88
C LYS A 48 -8.64 -15.35 2.99
N ALA A 49 -8.39 -14.50 1.99
CA ALA A 49 -9.37 -14.17 0.97
C ALA A 49 -9.23 -15.11 -0.24
N ASN A 50 -9.38 -16.43 -0.04
CA ASN A 50 -9.32 -17.42 -1.14
C ASN A 50 -10.71 -17.94 -1.56
N ASP A 51 -11.78 -17.44 -0.96
CA ASP A 51 -13.11 -18.01 -1.15
C ASP A 51 -13.92 -17.28 -2.25
N ALA A 52 -13.35 -16.24 -2.86
CA ALA A 52 -13.95 -15.54 -3.98
C ALA A 52 -13.72 -16.32 -5.30
N ASN A 53 -14.24 -17.54 -5.38
CA ASN A 53 -14.39 -18.22 -6.66
C ASN A 53 -15.43 -17.46 -7.50
N GLY A 54 -15.00 -16.82 -8.59
CA GLY A 54 -15.89 -16.17 -9.56
C GLY A 54 -15.48 -14.75 -9.96
N LYS A 55 -16.48 -13.92 -10.25
CA LYS A 55 -16.32 -12.53 -10.72
C LYS A 55 -16.06 -11.55 -9.57
N LEU A 56 -15.11 -10.62 -9.71
CA LEU A 56 -14.80 -9.55 -8.75
C LEU A 56 -14.73 -8.22 -9.49
N ASP A 57 -15.76 -7.39 -9.32
CA ASP A 57 -15.87 -6.10 -10.02
C ASP A 57 -15.13 -4.96 -9.29
N VAL A 58 -15.13 -4.97 -7.95
CA VAL A 58 -14.58 -3.88 -7.12
C VAL A 58 -13.85 -4.46 -5.91
N LEU A 59 -12.60 -4.03 -5.71
CA LEU A 59 -11.84 -4.24 -4.48
C LEU A 59 -11.74 -2.91 -3.72
N ILE A 60 -12.04 -2.92 -2.41
CA ILE A 60 -11.92 -1.75 -1.55
C ILE A 60 -10.96 -2.07 -0.41
N ASN A 61 -9.75 -1.52 -0.50
CA ASN A 61 -8.74 -1.58 0.55
C ASN A 61 -9.02 -0.49 1.60
N ASN A 62 -10.06 -0.66 2.40
CA ASN A 62 -10.46 0.30 3.44
C ASN A 62 -9.85 0.04 4.82
N ALA A 63 -9.37 -1.19 5.07
CA ALA A 63 -8.82 -1.51 6.38
C ALA A 63 -7.62 -0.60 6.67
N GLY A 64 -7.62 0.00 7.86
CA GLY A 64 -6.54 0.87 8.31
C GLY A 64 -6.44 0.90 9.81
N SER A 65 -5.22 1.07 10.32
CA SER A 65 -4.96 1.44 11.70
C SER A 65 -4.18 2.74 11.75
N LEU A 66 -4.25 3.40 12.88
CA LEU A 66 -3.42 4.55 13.19
C LEU A 66 -3.03 4.41 14.66
N GLU A 67 -1.74 4.49 14.91
CA GLU A 67 -1.17 4.58 16.25
C GLU A 67 -1.48 5.95 16.87
N GLU A 68 -1.20 6.07 18.16
CA GLU A 68 -1.31 7.36 18.84
C GLU A 68 -0.28 8.35 18.28
N TRP A 69 -0.71 9.58 17.99
CA TRP A 69 0.18 10.63 17.50
C TRP A 69 1.16 11.07 18.59
N LYS A 70 2.41 10.64 18.45
CA LYS A 70 3.52 10.98 19.34
C LYS A 70 4.69 11.55 18.53
N PRO A 71 5.52 12.43 19.12
CA PRO A 71 6.85 12.70 18.60
C PRO A 71 7.62 11.39 18.35
N ILE A 72 8.45 11.35 17.30
CA ILE A 72 9.15 10.11 16.89
C ILE A 72 10.07 9.53 17.98
N ASN A 73 10.56 10.37 18.90
CA ASN A 73 11.36 9.94 20.05
C ASN A 73 10.53 9.24 21.13
N ASP A 74 9.21 9.46 21.14
CA ASP A 74 8.28 8.94 22.14
C ASP A 74 7.32 7.88 21.56
N SER A 75 7.33 7.67 20.24
CA SER A 75 6.54 6.63 19.57
C SER A 75 7.09 5.23 19.83
N ASP A 76 6.21 4.24 19.94
CA ASP A 76 6.62 2.83 19.97
C ASP A 76 6.91 2.34 18.54
N PRO A 77 8.15 1.93 18.21
CA PRO A 77 8.47 1.40 16.88
C PRO A 77 7.63 0.18 16.49
N LEU A 78 7.17 -0.63 17.45
CA LEU A 78 6.33 -1.80 17.18
C LEU A 78 4.91 -1.40 16.79
N GLU A 79 4.32 -0.41 17.47
CA GLU A 79 3.00 0.12 17.10
C GLU A 79 3.05 0.79 15.72
N TRP A 80 4.09 1.58 15.47
CA TRP A 80 4.32 2.21 14.17
C TRP A 80 4.45 1.17 13.05
N TRP A 81 5.25 0.12 13.29
CA TRP A 81 5.42 -0.96 12.31
C TRP A 81 4.11 -1.72 12.07
N GLN A 82 3.31 -1.97 13.10
CA GLN A 82 1.98 -2.59 12.94
C GLN A 82 1.08 -1.74 12.05
N THR A 83 1.07 -0.41 12.21
CA THR A 83 0.34 0.48 11.29
C THR A 83 0.82 0.33 9.85
N TYR A 84 2.13 0.24 9.64
CA TYR A 84 2.68 -0.03 8.31
C TYR A 84 2.24 -1.40 7.76
N GLU A 85 2.23 -2.44 8.59
CA GLU A 85 1.77 -3.77 8.18
C GLU A 85 0.29 -3.77 7.78
N VAL A 86 -0.57 -3.07 8.51
CA VAL A 86 -2.00 -2.98 8.19
C VAL A 86 -2.22 -2.14 6.93
N ASN A 87 -1.66 -0.94 6.88
CA ASN A 87 -1.99 0.07 5.88
C ASN A 87 -1.24 -0.13 4.55
N MET A 88 -0.04 -0.72 4.57
CA MET A 88 0.77 -0.93 3.37
C MET A 88 0.82 -2.41 2.98
N ARG A 89 1.34 -3.26 3.87
CA ARG A 89 1.49 -4.69 3.56
C ARG A 89 0.14 -5.38 3.36
N GLY A 90 -0.87 -5.05 4.17
CA GLY A 90 -2.22 -5.56 4.04
C GLY A 90 -2.86 -5.25 2.69
N VAL A 91 -2.76 -3.98 2.27
CA VAL A 91 -3.26 -3.49 0.98
C VAL A 91 -2.55 -4.18 -0.19
N TYR A 92 -1.23 -4.31 -0.13
CA TYR A 92 -0.45 -5.03 -1.14
C TYR A 92 -0.90 -6.49 -1.26
N LEU A 93 -1.02 -7.21 -0.14
CA LEU A 93 -1.39 -8.63 -0.15
C LEU A 93 -2.82 -8.84 -0.66
N ALA A 94 -3.78 -8.02 -0.22
CA ALA A 94 -5.16 -8.07 -0.71
C ALA A 94 -5.22 -7.81 -2.22
N THR A 95 -4.52 -6.78 -2.68
CA THR A 95 -4.45 -6.45 -4.11
C THR A 95 -3.79 -7.57 -4.90
N LYS A 96 -2.64 -8.09 -4.44
CA LYS A 96 -1.94 -9.20 -5.09
C LYS A 96 -2.82 -10.45 -5.23
N ALA A 97 -3.63 -10.75 -4.23
CA ALA A 97 -4.55 -11.89 -4.26
C ALA A 97 -5.74 -11.68 -5.21
N CYS A 98 -6.32 -10.48 -5.22
CA CYS A 98 -7.50 -10.17 -6.02
C CYS A 98 -7.19 -9.78 -7.47
N LEU A 99 -6.00 -9.25 -7.74
CA LEU A 99 -5.62 -8.72 -9.05
C LEU A 99 -5.74 -9.75 -10.18
N PRO A 100 -5.27 -11.01 -10.05
CA PRO A 100 -5.44 -12.02 -11.10
C PRO A 100 -6.91 -12.31 -11.41
N ILE A 101 -7.77 -12.33 -10.38
CA ILE A 101 -9.21 -12.55 -10.53
C ILE A 101 -9.80 -11.42 -11.38
N MET A 102 -9.50 -10.16 -11.06
CA MET A 102 -10.00 -8.98 -11.78
C MET A 102 -9.47 -8.90 -13.22
N LEU A 103 -8.17 -9.18 -13.43
CA LEU A 103 -7.53 -9.14 -14.75
C LEU A 103 -8.08 -10.20 -15.71
N ASN A 104 -8.35 -11.41 -15.21
CA ASN A 104 -8.88 -12.50 -16.03
C ASN A 104 -10.34 -12.28 -16.47
N GLN A 105 -10.99 -11.21 -16.03
CA GLN A 105 -12.40 -10.92 -16.30
C GLN A 105 -12.62 -9.83 -17.35
N SER A 106 -11.57 -9.15 -17.82
CA SER A 106 -11.72 -8.14 -18.88
C SER A 106 -10.48 -8.01 -19.77
N ASP A 107 -10.72 -7.81 -21.07
CA ASP A 107 -9.68 -7.38 -22.02
C ASP A 107 -9.00 -6.07 -21.60
N LEU A 108 -9.68 -5.25 -20.79
CA LEU A 108 -9.23 -3.93 -20.36
C LEU A 108 -8.11 -4.00 -19.31
N GLY A 109 -8.12 -4.98 -18.40
CA GLY A 109 -7.07 -5.16 -17.40
C GLY A 109 -5.72 -5.56 -18.02
N LEU A 110 -5.77 -6.47 -19.00
CA LEU A 110 -4.63 -6.83 -19.85
C LEU A 110 -4.15 -5.63 -20.69
N LYS A 111 -5.08 -4.85 -21.26
CA LYS A 111 -4.75 -3.62 -21.99
C LYS A 111 -4.13 -2.55 -21.09
N TRP A 112 -4.60 -2.36 -19.86
CA TRP A 112 -4.08 -1.35 -18.93
C TRP A 112 -2.63 -1.62 -18.52
N MET A 113 -2.25 -2.87 -18.25
CA MET A 113 -0.83 -3.22 -18.02
C MET A 113 0.04 -3.00 -19.27
N GLN A 114 -0.55 -3.13 -20.47
CA GLN A 114 0.11 -2.86 -21.74
C GLN A 114 0.06 -1.37 -22.16
N GLN A 115 -0.71 -0.53 -21.45
CA GLN A 115 -0.99 0.87 -21.78
C GLN A 115 -0.59 1.82 -20.65
N VAL A 116 0.24 1.38 -19.69
CA VAL A 116 0.91 2.36 -18.83
C VAL A 116 1.61 3.35 -19.77
N PRO A 117 1.28 4.66 -19.69
CA PRO A 117 1.89 5.64 -20.58
C PRO A 117 3.41 5.50 -20.51
N GLU A 118 4.09 5.46 -21.65
CA GLU A 118 5.54 5.30 -21.71
C GLU A 118 6.26 6.37 -20.86
N ALA A 119 5.65 7.56 -20.75
CA ALA A 119 6.07 8.64 -19.88
C ALA A 119 6.10 8.27 -18.38
N LEU A 120 5.31 7.29 -17.94
CA LEU A 120 5.29 6.80 -16.56
C LEU A 120 6.27 5.65 -16.31
N HIS A 121 6.75 4.97 -17.36
CA HIS A 121 7.71 3.85 -17.21
C HIS A 121 9.02 4.28 -16.53
N GLN A 122 9.46 5.52 -16.74
CA GLN A 122 10.64 6.08 -16.07
C GLN A 122 10.51 6.18 -14.55
N TYR A 123 9.28 6.20 -14.02
CA TYR A 123 9.00 6.25 -12.58
C TYR A 123 8.71 4.87 -11.98
N MET A 124 8.77 3.80 -12.78
CA MET A 124 8.46 2.42 -12.36
C MET A 124 9.69 1.50 -12.52
N LEU A 125 10.87 2.01 -12.18
CA LEU A 125 12.14 1.29 -12.30
C LEU A 125 12.59 0.67 -10.98
N ASP A 126 11.78 0.78 -9.92
CA ASP A 126 12.12 0.25 -8.60
C ASP A 126 12.01 -1.28 -8.59
N THR A 127 13.12 -1.93 -8.29
CA THR A 127 13.13 -3.35 -7.90
C THR A 127 13.38 -3.47 -6.39
N PRO A 128 12.94 -4.56 -5.73
CA PRO A 128 13.25 -4.80 -4.33
C PRO A 128 14.76 -4.76 -4.03
N GLU A 129 15.59 -5.20 -4.98
CA GLU A 129 17.05 -5.20 -4.88
C GLU A 129 17.61 -3.78 -4.80
N LEU A 130 17.01 -2.82 -5.49
CA LEU A 130 17.45 -1.42 -5.49
C LEU A 130 17.37 -0.80 -4.08
N SER A 131 16.25 -1.03 -3.39
CA SER A 131 16.06 -0.58 -2.01
C SER A 131 17.03 -1.27 -1.04
N ALA A 132 17.21 -2.59 -1.19
CA ALA A 132 18.13 -3.34 -0.34
C ALA A 132 19.59 -2.91 -0.54
N ALA A 133 20.01 -2.69 -1.79
CA ALA A 133 21.36 -2.26 -2.13
C ALA A 133 21.69 -0.87 -1.54
N VAL A 134 20.75 0.07 -1.60
CA VAL A 134 20.93 1.41 -1.00
C VAL A 134 21.06 1.31 0.51
N CYS A 135 20.23 0.50 1.19
CA CYS A 135 20.35 0.27 2.63
C CYS A 135 21.73 -0.30 3.01
N VAL A 136 22.25 -1.27 2.26
CA VAL A 136 23.59 -1.84 2.51
C VAL A 136 24.67 -0.79 2.27
N TYR A 137 24.62 -0.05 1.15
CA TYR A 137 25.58 1.00 0.84
C TYR A 137 25.63 2.07 1.94
N LEU A 138 24.50 2.50 2.48
CA LEU A 138 24.43 3.51 3.54
C LEU A 138 25.06 3.07 4.87
N THR A 139 25.33 1.77 5.05
CA THR A 139 26.06 1.24 6.23
C THR A 139 27.58 1.25 6.06
N THR A 140 28.08 1.55 4.86
CA THR A 140 29.51 1.61 4.54
C THR A 140 30.10 2.98 4.89
N SER A 141 31.42 3.04 5.10
CA SER A 141 32.14 4.30 5.36
C SER A 141 32.14 5.26 4.16
N GLU A 142 31.96 4.70 2.97
CA GLU A 142 31.94 5.38 1.69
C GLU A 142 30.76 6.34 1.61
N ALA A 143 29.63 5.98 2.24
CA ALA A 143 28.41 6.75 2.30
C ALA A 143 28.37 7.83 3.41
N ASP A 144 29.43 7.99 4.21
CA ASP A 144 29.46 8.88 5.38
C ASP A 144 29.07 10.33 5.06
N TYR A 145 29.36 10.81 3.85
CA TYR A 145 29.02 12.16 3.39
C TYR A 145 27.50 12.39 3.22
N LEU A 146 26.71 11.33 3.14
CA LEU A 146 25.24 11.37 3.03
C LEU A 146 24.55 11.41 4.39
N ARG A 147 25.27 11.28 5.51
CA ARG A 147 24.67 11.34 6.84
C ARG A 147 23.89 12.64 7.04
N GLY A 148 22.67 12.53 7.56
CA GLY A 148 21.77 13.66 7.82
C GLY A 148 21.22 14.34 6.56
N ARG A 149 21.28 13.67 5.39
CA ARG A 149 20.74 14.14 4.11
C ARG A 149 19.67 13.19 3.59
N TYR A 150 18.78 13.72 2.74
CA TYR A 150 17.83 12.93 1.99
C TYR A 150 18.57 12.11 0.90
N VAL A 151 18.23 10.83 0.79
CA VAL A 151 18.75 9.92 -0.23
C VAL A 151 17.55 9.15 -0.79
N SER A 152 17.45 9.11 -2.12
CA SER A 152 16.45 8.30 -2.81
C SER A 152 17.07 6.99 -3.30
N SER A 153 16.34 5.89 -3.18
CA SER A 153 16.79 4.56 -3.64
C SER A 153 16.97 4.48 -5.16
N ASN A 154 16.29 5.33 -5.92
CA ASN A 154 16.36 5.35 -7.38
C ASN A 154 17.55 6.14 -7.94
N TRP A 155 18.43 6.68 -7.09
CA TRP A 155 19.61 7.41 -7.53
C TRP A 155 20.78 6.48 -7.82
N ASP A 156 21.55 6.80 -8.86
CA ASP A 156 22.81 6.13 -9.16
C ASP A 156 23.85 6.46 -8.09
N LEU A 157 24.20 5.47 -7.27
CA LEU A 157 25.15 5.62 -6.16
C LEU A 157 26.59 5.90 -6.62
N VAL A 158 26.98 5.47 -7.82
CA VAL A 158 28.30 5.75 -8.39
C VAL A 158 28.37 7.23 -8.77
N ALA A 159 27.36 7.71 -9.51
CA ALA A 159 27.27 9.12 -9.86
C ALA A 159 27.15 10.02 -8.62
N LEU A 160 26.46 9.54 -7.58
CA LEU A 160 26.36 10.25 -6.29
C LEU A 160 27.72 10.35 -5.59
N GLN A 161 28.52 9.27 -5.62
CA GLN A 161 29.87 9.23 -5.06
C GLN A 161 30.82 10.20 -5.78
N GLU A 162 30.78 10.24 -7.12
CA GLU A 162 31.58 11.16 -7.93
C GLU A 162 31.30 12.63 -7.61
N ARG A 163 30.05 12.93 -7.19
CA ARG A 163 29.60 14.28 -6.81
C ARG A 163 29.75 14.59 -5.32
N LYS A 164 30.43 13.74 -4.53
CA LYS A 164 30.62 13.89 -3.09
C LYS A 164 31.08 15.29 -2.67
N ASN A 165 32.10 15.83 -3.34
CA ASN A 165 32.65 17.15 -2.99
C ASN A 165 31.62 18.26 -3.20
N GLU A 166 30.89 18.23 -4.32
CA GLU A 166 29.81 19.18 -4.60
C GLU A 166 28.71 19.11 -3.53
N ILE A 167 28.30 17.90 -3.16
CA ILE A 167 27.24 17.67 -2.16
C ILE A 167 27.63 18.25 -0.80
N LEU A 168 28.89 18.10 -0.41
CA LEU A 168 29.41 18.63 0.85
C LEU A 168 29.55 20.16 0.80
N GLU A 169 30.20 20.69 -0.24
CA GLU A 169 30.46 22.12 -0.39
C GLU A 169 29.18 22.95 -0.50
N LYS A 170 28.22 22.49 -1.29
CA LYS A 170 26.93 23.17 -1.50
C LYS A 170 25.87 22.76 -0.48
N ASN A 171 26.21 21.89 0.47
CA ASN A 171 25.32 21.37 1.50
C ASN A 171 23.99 20.82 0.93
N LEU A 172 24.08 20.10 -0.19
CA LEU A 172 22.91 19.57 -0.90
C LEU A 172 22.19 18.50 -0.08
N PHE A 173 20.90 18.33 -0.38
CA PHE A 173 20.01 17.31 0.19
C PHE A 173 19.81 17.38 1.71
N LYS A 174 20.24 18.45 2.36
CA LYS A 174 19.95 18.67 3.77
C LYS A 174 18.49 19.10 3.92
N LEU A 175 17.72 18.31 4.65
CA LEU A 175 16.34 18.65 4.99
C LEU A 175 16.34 19.72 6.08
N VAL A 176 15.69 20.83 5.83
CA VAL A 176 15.42 21.89 6.82
C VAL A 176 13.92 22.11 6.89
N LEU A 177 13.40 22.17 8.11
CA LEU A 177 12.01 22.57 8.34
C LEU A 177 11.92 24.07 8.06
N ALA A 178 11.04 24.46 7.14
CA ALA A 178 10.66 25.85 6.98
C ALA A 178 9.79 26.22 8.19
N VAL A 179 10.30 27.11 9.04
CA VAL A 179 9.54 27.74 10.14
C VAL A 179 9.03 29.08 9.64
#